data_AF-A0A3C0EJ59-F1
#
_entry.id   AF-A0A3C0EJ59-F1
#
_cell.length_a   1.000
_cell.length_b   1.000
_cell.length_c   1.000
_cell.angle_alpha   90.00
_cell.angle_beta   90.00
_cell.angle_gamma   90.00
#
_symmetry.space_group_name_H-M   'P 1'
#
loop_
_entity.id
_entity.type
_entity.pdbx_description
1 polymer ?
#
loop_
_entity_poly.entity_id
_entity_poly.type
_entity_poly.pdbx_seq_one_letter_code
_entity_poly.pdbx_strand_id
1 'polypeptide(L)'
;IGGDAFVLEDLLERCGIELVSTFSGNSTYDQFANAHMANLNAVMCHRSINYVADMIEKKYGVPWIKVNFIGAKSTAKSLRKIGEYFADEDLIEQIEKVISEEYPAVFEAQKKHRPNLEGKRVMMFVGGSRAHHYQDLFGELGMKTIAAGYEFAHRDDYEGRAVIPDIKIDADSRNIEELHIDADPDMYDSDKVRDKWAKEEKGYTFAEYDGMMTQMAEKALVIDDINHYETDELIKKVKPDLFCAGIKEKYVVQKMGVPCKQLHSYDYGGPYAGFKGAIEFYEEIDRMVNAQVWKMIKAPWDE
;
A
#
# COMPACT_ATOMS: atom_id res chain seq x y z
N ILE A 1 -10.56 0.33 2.45
CA ILE A 1 -11.45 1.47 2.83
C ILE A 1 -12.28 1.81 1.60
N GLY A 2 -13.47 2.41 1.71
CA GLY A 2 -14.24 2.84 0.52
C GLY A 2 -14.51 1.72 -0.50
N GLY A 3 -14.67 0.47 -0.03
CA GLY A 3 -14.90 -0.69 -0.89
C GLY A 3 -13.65 -1.34 -1.50
N ASP A 4 -12.42 -0.97 -1.10
CA ASP A 4 -11.19 -1.61 -1.61
C ASP A 4 -11.24 -3.15 -1.54
N ALA A 5 -11.74 -3.72 -0.42
CA ALA A 5 -11.79 -5.17 -0.25
C ALA A 5 -12.71 -5.84 -1.28
N PHE A 6 -13.89 -5.26 -1.55
CA PHE A 6 -14.83 -5.80 -2.55
C PHE A 6 -14.24 -5.82 -3.96
N VAL A 7 -13.44 -4.81 -4.32
CA VAL A 7 -12.74 -4.81 -5.62
C VAL A 7 -11.72 -5.94 -5.70
N LEU A 8 -11.04 -6.23 -4.60
CA LEU A 8 -10.05 -7.31 -4.56
C LEU A 8 -10.70 -8.68 -4.48
N GLU A 9 -11.83 -8.83 -3.77
CA GLU A 9 -12.64 -10.05 -3.73
C GLU A 9 -13.06 -10.46 -5.15
N ASP A 10 -13.69 -9.55 -5.91
CA ASP A 10 -14.05 -9.78 -7.32
C ASP A 10 -12.83 -10.11 -8.19
N LEU A 11 -11.74 -9.36 -8.02
CA LEU A 11 -10.52 -9.56 -8.81
C LEU A 11 -9.87 -10.93 -8.56
N LEU A 12 -9.79 -11.35 -7.30
CA LEU A 12 -9.23 -12.65 -6.92
C LEU A 12 -10.11 -13.79 -7.40
N GLU A 13 -11.43 -13.67 -7.26
CA GLU A 13 -12.40 -14.66 -7.76
C GLU A 13 -12.27 -14.84 -9.28
N ARG A 14 -12.20 -13.73 -10.03
CA ARG A 14 -11.98 -13.77 -11.49
C ARG A 14 -10.65 -14.40 -11.87
N CYS A 15 -9.61 -14.26 -11.05
CA CYS A 15 -8.32 -14.92 -11.25
C CYS A 15 -8.35 -16.42 -10.91
N GLY A 16 -9.43 -16.94 -10.32
CA GLY A 16 -9.49 -18.33 -9.83
C GLY A 16 -8.81 -18.52 -8.47
N ILE A 17 -8.62 -17.45 -7.70
CA ILE A 17 -8.01 -17.49 -6.37
C ILE A 17 -9.11 -17.49 -5.30
N GLU A 18 -9.16 -18.56 -4.50
CA GLU A 18 -10.08 -18.64 -3.37
C GLU A 18 -9.60 -17.77 -2.20
N LEU A 19 -10.41 -16.78 -1.83
CA LEU A 19 -10.14 -15.92 -0.67
C LEU A 19 -10.77 -16.52 0.59
N VAL A 20 -9.94 -17.17 1.42
CA VAL A 20 -10.40 -17.76 2.70
C VAL A 20 -10.79 -16.68 3.71
N SER A 21 -10.01 -15.60 3.82
CA SER A 21 -10.22 -14.56 4.85
C SER A 21 -9.49 -13.25 4.49
N THR A 22 -10.03 -12.11 4.95
CA THR A 22 -9.39 -10.80 4.85
C THR A 22 -9.26 -10.16 6.23
N PHE A 23 -8.04 -9.79 6.63
CA PHE A 23 -7.81 -9.18 7.94
C PHE A 23 -7.85 -7.65 7.85
N SER A 24 -8.91 -6.95 8.28
CA SER A 24 -10.23 -7.40 8.76
C SER A 24 -11.39 -6.88 7.90
N GLY A 25 -11.11 -6.33 6.71
CA GLY A 25 -12.11 -5.71 5.85
C GLY A 25 -13.17 -6.70 5.38
N ASN A 26 -14.44 -6.38 5.61
CA ASN A 26 -15.59 -7.19 5.16
C ASN A 26 -15.55 -8.67 5.62
N SER A 27 -14.92 -8.98 6.75
CA SER A 27 -14.78 -10.37 7.20
C SER A 27 -15.69 -10.75 8.35
N THR A 28 -16.01 -12.04 8.42
CA THR A 28 -16.78 -12.67 9.50
C THR A 28 -15.85 -13.35 10.50
N TYR A 29 -16.40 -13.66 11.67
CA TYR A 29 -15.68 -14.44 12.68
C TYR A 29 -15.21 -15.79 12.14
N ASP A 30 -16.05 -16.50 11.39
CA ASP A 30 -15.74 -17.82 10.85
C ASP A 30 -14.61 -17.76 9.82
N GLN A 31 -14.53 -16.69 9.02
CA GLN A 31 -13.39 -16.47 8.13
C GLN A 31 -12.08 -16.29 8.91
N PHE A 32 -12.09 -15.59 10.05
CA PHE A 32 -10.90 -15.51 10.90
C PHE A 32 -10.54 -16.86 11.51
N ALA A 33 -11.53 -17.59 12.04
CA ALA A 33 -11.33 -18.91 12.62
C ALA A 33 -10.73 -19.90 11.62
N ASN A 34 -11.08 -19.79 10.33
CA ASN A 34 -10.60 -20.66 9.26
C ASN A 34 -9.38 -20.12 8.50
N ALA A 35 -8.80 -18.97 8.87
CA ALA A 35 -7.71 -18.35 8.11
C ALA A 35 -6.46 -19.25 7.98
N HIS A 36 -6.21 -20.11 8.96
CA HIS A 36 -5.11 -21.09 8.96
C HIS A 36 -5.23 -22.17 7.87
N MET A 37 -6.42 -22.35 7.30
CA MET A 37 -6.67 -23.30 6.22
C MET A 37 -6.10 -22.84 4.88
N ALA A 38 -5.74 -21.55 4.75
CA ALA A 38 -5.15 -21.02 3.52
C ALA A 38 -3.77 -21.62 3.21
N ASN A 39 -3.37 -21.55 1.94
CA ASN A 39 -2.04 -21.97 1.48
C ASN A 39 -1.02 -20.82 1.48
N LEU A 40 -1.48 -19.56 1.47
CA LEU A 40 -0.63 -18.39 1.38
C LEU A 40 -1.28 -17.19 2.06
N ASN A 41 -0.51 -16.44 2.84
CA ASN A 41 -0.90 -15.12 3.34
C ASN A 41 -0.34 -14.01 2.44
N ALA A 42 -1.19 -13.11 1.97
CA ALA A 42 -0.79 -11.95 1.16
C ALA A 42 -0.84 -10.66 2.01
N VAL A 43 0.32 -10.18 2.46
CA VAL A 43 0.43 -9.02 3.37
C VAL A 43 0.42 -7.71 2.59
N MET A 44 -0.71 -6.99 2.66
CA MET A 44 -0.83 -5.63 2.14
C MET A 44 -0.22 -4.62 3.12
N CYS A 45 -0.87 -4.35 4.27
CA CYS A 45 -0.37 -3.40 5.27
C CYS A 45 0.58 -4.10 6.27
N HIS A 46 1.89 -4.00 6.03
CA HIS A 46 2.92 -4.66 6.84
C HIS A 46 2.84 -4.29 8.32
N ARG A 47 2.98 -3.00 8.68
CA ARG A 47 2.97 -2.50 10.06
C ARG A 47 1.80 -3.04 10.91
N SER A 48 0.63 -3.18 10.30
CA SER A 48 -0.59 -3.55 11.04
C SER A 48 -0.80 -5.04 11.22
N ILE A 49 -0.12 -5.92 10.46
CA ILE A 49 -0.48 -7.35 10.43
C ILE A 49 0.73 -8.29 10.31
N ASN A 50 1.95 -7.78 10.21
CA ASN A 50 3.16 -8.62 10.08
C ASN A 50 3.28 -9.64 11.23
N TYR A 51 2.92 -9.26 12.45
CA TYR A 51 2.96 -10.11 13.62
C TYR A 51 1.99 -11.28 13.47
N VAL A 52 0.75 -11.05 13.00
CA VAL A 52 -0.20 -12.14 12.72
C VAL A 52 0.30 -13.04 11.61
N ALA A 53 0.90 -12.48 10.55
CA ALA A 53 1.47 -13.27 9.46
C ALA A 53 2.61 -14.19 9.97
N ASP A 54 3.54 -13.63 10.75
CA ASP A 54 4.64 -14.38 11.36
C ASP A 54 4.13 -15.43 12.37
N MET A 55 3.08 -15.11 13.13
CA MET A 55 2.45 -16.06 14.07
C MET A 55 1.72 -17.21 13.36
N ILE A 56 0.99 -16.94 12.27
CA ILE A 56 0.32 -17.97 11.47
C ILE A 56 1.36 -18.89 10.82
N GLU A 57 2.46 -18.33 10.30
CA GLU A 57 3.55 -19.12 9.74
C GLU A 57 4.18 -20.03 10.80
N LYS A 58 4.51 -19.50 11.98
CA LYS A 58 5.07 -20.30 13.09
C LYS A 58 4.10 -21.38 13.59
N LYS A 59 2.82 -21.05 13.71
CA LYS A 59 1.82 -21.94 14.33
C LYS A 59 1.32 -23.02 13.37
N TYR A 60 1.14 -22.70 12.09
CA TYR A 60 0.45 -23.55 11.12
C TYR A 60 1.30 -23.88 9.88
N GLY A 61 2.48 -23.27 9.72
CA GLY A 61 3.35 -23.48 8.56
C GLY A 61 2.93 -22.72 7.29
N VAL A 62 1.93 -21.81 7.37
CA VAL A 62 1.44 -21.07 6.20
C VAL A 62 2.33 -19.86 5.91
N PRO A 63 3.07 -19.84 4.80
CA PRO A 63 3.99 -18.75 4.50
C PRO A 63 3.25 -17.46 4.13
N TRP A 64 3.98 -16.36 4.12
CA TRP A 64 3.44 -15.08 3.67
C TRP A 64 4.36 -14.33 2.72
N ILE A 65 3.74 -13.53 1.84
CA ILE A 65 4.42 -12.65 0.89
C ILE A 65 3.91 -11.23 1.03
N LYS A 66 4.79 -10.25 0.76
CA LYS A 66 4.38 -8.85 0.62
C LYS A 66 3.71 -8.63 -0.74
N VAL A 67 2.53 -8.01 -0.72
CA VAL A 67 1.78 -7.59 -1.92
C VAL A 67 1.42 -6.10 -1.83
N ASN A 68 1.13 -5.48 -2.97
CA ASN A 68 0.57 -4.13 -3.05
C ASN A 68 -0.50 -4.08 -4.13
N PHE A 69 -1.77 -3.95 -3.73
CA PHE A 69 -2.90 -3.82 -4.64
C PHE A 69 -3.34 -2.36 -4.85
N ILE A 70 -2.49 -1.38 -4.53
CA ILE A 70 -2.72 0.04 -4.85
C ILE A 70 -1.90 0.40 -6.08
N GLY A 71 -2.57 0.79 -7.18
CA GLY A 71 -1.94 0.95 -8.50
C GLY A 71 -2.20 -0.23 -9.42
N ALA A 72 -2.40 0.04 -10.71
CA ALA A 72 -2.64 -1.01 -11.70
C ALA A 72 -1.38 -1.86 -11.90
N LYS A 73 -0.20 -1.23 -11.97
CA LYS A 73 1.08 -1.95 -12.10
C LYS A 73 1.38 -2.81 -10.89
N SER A 74 1.14 -2.28 -9.69
CA SER A 74 1.40 -3.01 -8.44
C SER A 74 0.41 -4.14 -8.20
N THR A 75 -0.85 -3.93 -8.60
CA THR A 75 -1.89 -4.98 -8.64
C THR A 75 -1.45 -6.12 -9.56
N ALA A 76 -1.08 -5.83 -10.80
CA ALA A 76 -0.60 -6.85 -11.74
C ALA A 76 0.64 -7.59 -11.23
N LYS A 77 1.62 -6.86 -10.66
CA LYS A 77 2.81 -7.46 -10.03
C LYS A 77 2.45 -8.39 -8.87
N SER A 78 1.48 -8.00 -8.05
CA SER A 78 1.05 -8.79 -6.88
C SER A 78 0.31 -10.06 -7.31
N LEU A 79 -0.57 -9.98 -8.30
CA LEU A 79 -1.24 -11.16 -8.88
C LEU A 79 -0.22 -12.13 -9.48
N ARG A 80 0.73 -11.63 -10.28
CA ARG A 80 1.83 -12.46 -10.83
C ARG A 80 2.63 -13.14 -9.73
N LYS A 81 2.99 -12.41 -8.67
CA LYS A 81 3.72 -12.98 -7.52
C LYS A 81 2.91 -14.09 -6.84
N ILE A 82 1.58 -13.98 -6.77
CA ILE A 82 0.70 -15.05 -6.26
C ILE A 82 0.68 -16.24 -7.23
N GLY A 83 0.53 -16.02 -8.54
CA GLY A 83 0.58 -17.08 -9.54
C GLY A 83 1.91 -17.85 -9.53
N GLU A 84 3.03 -17.13 -9.44
CA GLU A 84 4.38 -17.69 -9.29
C GLU A 84 4.52 -18.56 -8.03
N TYR A 85 3.85 -18.19 -6.93
CA TYR A 85 3.84 -19.01 -5.72
C TYR A 85 3.12 -20.34 -5.99
N PHE A 86 1.92 -20.33 -6.55
CA PHE A 86 1.19 -21.57 -6.77
C PHE A 86 1.80 -22.44 -7.88
N ALA A 87 2.54 -21.84 -8.82
CA ALA A 87 3.21 -22.51 -9.93
C ALA A 87 2.28 -23.43 -10.73
N ASP A 88 1.01 -23.02 -10.84
CA ASP A 88 -0.05 -23.69 -11.57
C ASP A 88 -0.28 -22.98 -12.91
N GLU A 89 -0.18 -23.71 -14.01
CA GLU A 89 -0.21 -23.13 -15.37
C GLU A 89 -1.57 -22.50 -15.69
N ASP A 90 -2.67 -23.15 -15.28
CA ASP A 90 -4.04 -22.68 -15.53
C ASP A 90 -4.32 -21.38 -14.74
N LEU A 91 -3.87 -21.31 -13.47
CA LEU A 91 -3.97 -20.11 -12.64
C LEU A 91 -3.15 -18.96 -13.24
N ILE A 92 -1.91 -19.23 -13.68
CA ILE A 92 -1.05 -18.20 -14.28
C ILE A 92 -1.68 -17.67 -15.57
N GLU A 93 -2.21 -18.54 -16.44
CA GLU A 93 -2.91 -18.13 -17.66
C GLU A 93 -4.15 -17.29 -17.34
N GLN A 94 -4.95 -17.71 -16.35
CA GLN A 94 -6.14 -16.98 -15.94
C GLN A 94 -5.81 -15.61 -15.33
N ILE A 95 -4.74 -15.51 -14.53
CA ILE A 95 -4.23 -14.23 -14.01
C ILE A 95 -3.84 -13.29 -15.16
N GLU A 96 -3.05 -13.77 -16.13
CA GLU A 96 -2.62 -12.93 -17.26
C GLU A 96 -3.79 -12.51 -18.15
N LYS A 97 -4.77 -13.40 -18.33
CA LYS A 97 -6.01 -13.07 -19.04
C LYS A 97 -6.75 -11.92 -18.35
N VAL A 98 -7.03 -12.03 -17.04
CA VAL A 98 -7.71 -10.96 -16.27
C VAL A 98 -6.91 -9.66 -16.32
N ILE A 99 -5.59 -9.72 -16.15
CA ILE A 99 -4.71 -8.55 -16.26
C ILE A 99 -4.87 -7.90 -17.65
N SER A 100 -4.86 -8.69 -18.73
CA SER A 100 -4.98 -8.19 -20.10
C SER A 100 -6.34 -7.55 -20.40
N GLU A 101 -7.41 -8.01 -19.75
CA GLU A 101 -8.76 -7.45 -19.88
C GLU A 101 -8.89 -6.09 -19.16
N GLU A 102 -8.18 -5.88 -18.06
CA GLU A 102 -8.23 -4.65 -17.25
C GLU A 102 -7.39 -3.50 -17.84
N TYR A 103 -6.22 -3.82 -18.40
CA TYR A 103 -5.24 -2.82 -18.84
C TYR A 103 -5.73 -1.82 -19.91
N PRO A 104 -6.58 -2.18 -20.90
CA PRO A 104 -7.09 -1.22 -21.87
C PRO A 104 -7.75 0.00 -21.24
N ALA A 105 -8.58 -0.19 -20.21
CA ALA A 105 -9.24 0.91 -19.51
C ALA A 105 -8.23 1.75 -18.70
N VAL A 106 -7.25 1.10 -18.08
CA VAL A 106 -6.15 1.78 -17.36
C VAL A 106 -5.34 2.66 -18.31
N PHE A 107 -4.99 2.16 -19.50
CA PHE A 107 -4.20 2.92 -20.46
C PHE A 107 -4.95 4.12 -21.02
N GLU A 108 -6.25 3.99 -21.32
CA GLU A 108 -7.05 5.13 -21.76
C GLU A 108 -7.18 6.19 -20.65
N ALA A 109 -7.35 5.78 -19.39
CA ALA A 109 -7.35 6.70 -18.25
C ALA A 109 -6.00 7.41 -18.07
N GLN A 110 -4.89 6.67 -18.16
CA GLN A 110 -3.54 7.25 -18.09
C GLN A 110 -3.31 8.24 -19.24
N LYS A 111 -3.67 7.89 -20.47
CA LYS A 111 -3.54 8.78 -21.64
C LYS A 111 -4.32 10.08 -21.47
N LYS A 112 -5.48 10.02 -20.81
CA LYS A 112 -6.32 11.19 -20.51
C LYS A 112 -5.74 12.07 -19.41
N HIS A 113 -5.28 11.48 -18.30
CA HIS A 113 -4.97 12.22 -17.06
C HIS A 113 -3.48 12.48 -16.83
N ARG A 114 -2.59 11.56 -17.23
CA ARG A 114 -1.14 11.69 -17.03
C ARG A 114 -0.54 12.97 -17.63
N PRO A 115 -0.89 13.42 -18.85
CA PRO A 115 -0.31 14.65 -19.42
C PRO A 115 -0.54 15.90 -18.56
N ASN A 116 -1.61 15.93 -17.74
CA ASN A 116 -1.94 17.05 -16.87
C ASN A 116 -1.18 17.01 -15.52
N LEU A 117 -0.52 15.89 -15.23
CA LEU A 117 0.09 15.59 -13.92
C LEU A 117 1.59 15.26 -14.02
N GLU A 118 2.11 15.05 -15.21
CA GLU A 118 3.52 14.73 -15.44
C GLU A 118 4.45 15.75 -14.76
N GLY A 119 5.39 15.25 -13.96
CA GLY A 119 6.39 16.05 -13.26
C GLY A 119 5.89 16.80 -12.02
N LYS A 120 4.59 16.74 -11.71
CA LYS A 120 4.01 17.36 -10.51
C LYS A 120 4.55 16.71 -9.24
N ARG A 121 4.80 17.52 -8.21
CA ARG A 121 5.49 17.10 -6.99
C ARG A 121 4.51 16.80 -5.88
N VAL A 122 4.64 15.63 -5.27
CA VAL A 122 3.73 15.11 -4.23
C VAL A 122 4.48 14.92 -2.92
N MET A 123 3.85 15.32 -1.82
CA MET A 123 4.26 14.98 -0.46
C MET A 123 3.23 14.04 0.19
N MET A 124 3.67 13.03 0.94
CA MET A 124 2.78 12.03 1.55
C MET A 124 3.12 11.77 3.03
N PHE A 125 2.19 12.08 3.92
CA PHE A 125 2.35 11.80 5.36
C PHE A 125 1.09 11.12 5.88
N VAL A 126 1.18 9.82 6.13
CA VAL A 126 0.02 8.94 6.39
C VAL A 126 0.42 7.94 7.47
N GLY A 127 -0.52 7.25 8.11
CA GLY A 127 -0.27 6.33 9.25
C GLY A 127 1.01 5.49 9.23
N GLY A 128 1.02 4.34 8.53
CA GLY A 128 2.19 3.43 8.58
C GLY A 128 2.34 2.47 7.40
N SER A 129 1.78 2.81 6.23
CA SER A 129 1.83 1.93 5.05
C SER A 129 1.62 2.67 3.74
N ARG A 130 0.55 3.46 3.66
CA ARG A 130 0.09 4.06 2.39
C ARG A 130 1.06 5.06 1.77
N ALA A 131 1.89 5.74 2.56
CA ALA A 131 2.92 6.64 2.01
C ALA A 131 3.96 5.91 1.14
N HIS A 132 4.11 4.59 1.28
CA HIS A 132 4.86 3.75 0.34
C HIS A 132 3.96 3.29 -0.80
N HIS A 133 2.86 2.59 -0.51
CA HIS A 133 2.03 1.96 -1.56
C HIS A 133 1.50 2.93 -2.62
N TYR A 134 1.20 4.17 -2.24
CA TYR A 134 0.71 5.19 -3.18
C TYR A 134 1.81 5.81 -4.05
N GLN A 135 3.11 5.59 -3.76
CA GLN A 135 4.19 6.05 -4.63
C GLN A 135 4.10 5.43 -6.03
N ASP A 136 3.77 4.14 -6.12
CA ASP A 136 3.54 3.47 -7.40
C ASP A 136 2.42 4.14 -8.18
N LEU A 137 1.28 4.35 -7.53
CA LEU A 137 0.09 4.94 -8.14
C LEU A 137 0.32 6.38 -8.61
N PHE A 138 1.07 7.19 -7.85
CA PHE A 138 1.51 8.50 -8.30
C PHE A 138 2.54 8.43 -9.45
N GLY A 139 3.42 7.44 -9.45
CA GLY A 139 4.37 7.20 -10.54
C GLY A 139 3.69 6.83 -11.86
N GLU A 140 2.57 6.10 -11.81
CA GLU A 140 1.72 5.81 -12.97
C GLU A 140 1.15 7.08 -13.61
N LEU A 141 0.95 8.15 -12.82
CA LEU A 141 0.56 9.50 -13.27
C LEU A 141 1.75 10.41 -13.63
N GLY A 142 2.98 9.91 -13.54
CA GLY A 142 4.20 10.70 -13.82
C GLY A 142 4.52 11.74 -12.74
N MET A 143 3.85 11.66 -11.60
CA MET A 143 4.11 12.54 -10.46
C MET A 143 5.34 12.07 -9.67
N LYS A 144 6.01 13.01 -9.00
CA LYS A 144 7.25 12.78 -8.27
C LYS A 144 7.02 12.93 -6.78
N THR A 145 7.20 11.84 -6.03
CA THR A 145 7.24 11.89 -4.57
C THR A 145 8.53 12.56 -4.13
N ILE A 146 8.40 13.74 -3.51
CA ILE A 146 9.53 14.57 -3.06
C ILE A 146 9.73 14.53 -1.55
N ALA A 147 8.69 14.16 -0.80
CA ALA A 147 8.79 13.87 0.61
C ALA A 147 7.74 12.82 1.00
N ALA A 148 8.11 11.92 1.89
CA ALA A 148 7.17 10.96 2.45
C ALA A 148 7.48 10.66 3.93
N GLY A 149 6.49 10.20 4.66
CA GLY A 149 6.65 9.91 6.07
C GLY A 149 5.48 9.16 6.66
N TYR A 150 5.70 8.62 7.85
CA TYR A 150 4.71 7.90 8.62
C TYR A 150 4.42 8.59 9.95
N GLU A 151 3.20 8.40 10.45
CA GLU A 151 2.83 8.83 11.82
C GLU A 151 3.39 7.86 12.87
N PHE A 152 3.45 6.55 12.58
CA PHE A 152 3.75 5.52 13.58
C PHE A 152 4.40 4.26 13.01
N ALA A 153 4.96 4.31 11.81
CA ALA A 153 5.66 3.15 11.27
C ALA A 153 6.97 2.92 12.02
N HIS A 154 7.50 1.70 11.96
CA HIS A 154 8.78 1.40 12.56
C HIS A 154 9.90 1.46 11.52
N ARG A 155 11.15 1.33 11.96
CA ARG A 155 12.32 1.32 11.05
C ARG A 155 12.22 0.28 9.93
N ASP A 156 11.64 -0.88 10.20
CA ASP A 156 11.40 -1.94 9.21
C ASP A 156 10.44 -1.52 8.09
N ASP A 157 9.57 -0.54 8.32
CA ASP A 157 8.68 0.00 7.29
C ASP A 157 9.37 1.07 6.43
N TYR A 158 10.40 1.72 6.95
CA TYR A 158 11.21 2.69 6.23
C TYR A 158 12.36 2.03 5.47
N GLU A 159 13.16 1.22 6.16
CA GLU A 159 14.45 0.67 5.74
C GLU A 159 14.37 -0.81 5.32
N GLY A 160 13.22 -1.44 5.57
CA GLY A 160 12.97 -2.84 5.27
C GLY A 160 13.26 -3.79 6.44
N ARG A 161 12.69 -4.99 6.37
CA ARG A 161 12.75 -6.00 7.46
C ARG A 161 14.17 -6.45 7.82
N ALA A 162 15.15 -6.23 6.95
CA ALA A 162 16.55 -6.54 7.21
C ALA A 162 17.11 -5.82 8.44
N VAL A 163 16.54 -4.68 8.84
CA VAL A 163 17.01 -3.93 10.02
C VAL A 163 16.38 -4.37 11.34
N ILE A 164 15.40 -5.28 11.32
CA ILE A 164 14.70 -5.76 12.53
C ILE A 164 15.67 -6.22 13.63
N PRO A 165 16.72 -7.02 13.35
CA PRO A 165 17.66 -7.48 14.38
C PRO A 165 18.37 -6.33 15.13
N ASP A 166 18.47 -5.15 14.51
CA ASP A 166 19.14 -3.97 15.07
C ASP A 166 18.16 -2.97 15.71
N ILE A 167 16.85 -3.25 15.70
CA ILE A 167 15.85 -2.38 16.34
C ILE A 167 15.95 -2.51 17.86
N LYS A 168 16.16 -1.38 18.54
CA LYS A 168 16.15 -1.31 20.00
C LYS A 168 14.74 -1.06 20.50
N ILE A 169 14.25 -1.94 21.37
CA ILE A 169 12.99 -1.73 22.07
C ILE A 169 13.16 -0.54 23.02
N ASP A 170 12.32 0.48 22.86
CA ASP A 170 12.34 1.67 23.71
C ASP A 170 11.58 1.47 25.04
N ALA A 171 11.74 2.43 25.94
CA ALA A 171 11.15 2.35 27.27
C ALA A 171 9.62 2.44 27.27
N ASP A 172 9.04 3.07 26.25
CA ASP A 172 7.60 3.34 26.15
C ASP A 172 6.85 2.13 25.54
N SER A 173 7.55 1.32 24.74
CA SER A 173 7.02 0.13 24.04
C SER A 173 7.33 -1.19 24.75
N ARG A 174 8.24 -1.21 25.74
CA ARG A 174 8.65 -2.46 26.44
C ARG A 174 7.53 -3.20 27.19
N ASN A 175 6.43 -2.51 27.47
CA ASN A 175 5.28 -3.10 28.17
C ASN A 175 4.24 -3.67 27.20
N ILE A 176 4.49 -3.57 25.89
CA ILE A 176 3.67 -4.26 24.89
C ILE A 176 3.96 -5.75 25.02
N GLU A 177 2.91 -6.54 25.19
CA GLU A 177 3.03 -8.00 25.36
C GLU A 177 3.55 -8.65 24.07
N GLU A 178 4.62 -9.43 24.21
CA GLU A 178 5.12 -10.30 23.15
C GLU A 178 4.60 -11.73 23.38
N LEU A 179 3.83 -12.23 22.42
CA LEU A 179 3.30 -13.59 22.48
C LEU A 179 4.35 -14.58 21.96
N HIS A 180 4.60 -15.63 22.74
CA HIS A 180 5.34 -16.79 22.26
C HIS A 180 4.38 -17.77 21.58
N ILE A 181 4.67 -18.11 20.33
CA ILE A 181 3.84 -18.99 19.52
C ILE A 181 4.68 -20.17 19.08
N ASP A 182 4.23 -21.36 19.47
CA ASP A 182 4.78 -22.64 19.05
C ASP A 182 3.96 -23.24 17.90
N ALA A 183 4.56 -24.19 17.18
CA ALA A 183 3.88 -25.01 16.20
C ALA A 183 2.71 -25.76 16.85
N ASP A 184 1.54 -25.73 16.20
CA ASP A 184 0.37 -26.47 16.65
C ASP A 184 0.58 -27.98 16.46
N PRO A 185 0.42 -28.82 17.49
CA PRO A 185 0.75 -30.25 17.41
C PRO A 185 -0.13 -31.01 16.41
N ASP A 186 -1.35 -30.54 16.18
CA ASP A 186 -2.34 -31.23 15.33
C ASP A 186 -2.50 -30.56 13.96
N MET A 187 -2.28 -29.24 13.89
CA MET A 187 -2.59 -28.42 12.71
C MET A 187 -1.37 -27.87 11.97
N TYR A 188 -0.15 -28.10 12.48
CA TYR A 188 1.06 -27.64 11.79
C TYR A 188 1.33 -28.45 10.52
N ASP A 189 1.34 -27.77 9.37
CA ASP A 189 1.56 -28.40 8.08
C ASP A 189 3.05 -28.34 7.68
N SER A 190 3.76 -29.45 7.89
CA SER A 190 5.17 -29.56 7.51
C SER A 190 5.40 -29.58 5.99
N ASP A 191 4.39 -29.90 5.19
CA ASP A 191 4.52 -29.94 3.74
C ASP A 191 4.51 -28.53 3.15
N LYS A 192 3.71 -27.60 3.70
CA LYS A 192 3.77 -26.17 3.35
C LYS A 192 5.18 -25.58 3.59
N VAL A 193 5.85 -26.01 4.67
CA VAL A 193 7.20 -25.54 5.01
C VAL A 193 8.25 -26.09 4.03
N ARG A 194 8.16 -27.39 3.70
CA ARG A 194 9.05 -28.01 2.70
C ARG A 194 8.86 -27.37 1.33
N ASP A 195 7.62 -27.11 0.95
CA ASP A 195 7.27 -26.45 -0.30
C ASP A 195 7.83 -25.01 -0.36
N LYS A 196 7.71 -24.25 0.73
CA LYS A 196 8.35 -22.94 0.87
C LYS A 196 9.88 -23.02 0.63
N TRP A 197 10.58 -23.93 1.30
CA TRP A 197 12.03 -24.09 1.12
C TRP A 197 12.41 -24.44 -0.31
N ALA A 198 11.68 -25.35 -0.95
CA ALA A 198 11.92 -25.72 -2.35
C ALA A 198 11.71 -24.54 -3.31
N LYS A 199 10.84 -23.59 -2.97
CA LYS A 199 10.64 -22.35 -3.73
C LYS A 199 11.73 -21.32 -3.47
N GLU A 200 12.21 -21.20 -2.23
CA GLU A 200 13.36 -20.35 -1.89
C GLU A 200 14.63 -20.79 -2.62
N GLU A 201 14.87 -22.10 -2.75
CA GLU A 201 15.98 -22.65 -3.55
C GLU A 201 15.90 -22.26 -5.04
N LYS A 202 14.69 -22.00 -5.54
CA LYS A 202 14.43 -21.51 -6.91
C LYS A 202 14.44 -19.98 -7.01
N GLY A 203 14.72 -19.27 -5.91
CA GLY A 203 14.83 -17.81 -5.87
C GLY A 203 13.52 -17.08 -5.56
N TYR A 204 12.46 -17.76 -5.15
CA TYR A 204 11.22 -17.11 -4.72
C TYR A 204 11.38 -16.55 -3.30
N THR A 205 10.95 -15.30 -3.07
CA THR A 205 11.14 -14.64 -1.77
C THR A 205 9.87 -14.53 -0.93
N PHE A 206 10.01 -14.89 0.35
CA PHE A 206 8.98 -14.88 1.38
C PHE A 206 9.32 -13.94 2.52
N ALA A 207 8.30 -13.45 3.21
CA ALA A 207 8.46 -12.60 4.39
C ALA A 207 9.40 -11.38 4.21
N GLU A 208 9.60 -10.94 2.97
CA GLU A 208 10.42 -9.78 2.61
C GLU A 208 9.57 -8.52 2.51
N TYR A 209 10.13 -7.41 2.99
CA TYR A 209 9.63 -6.08 2.74
C TYR A 209 10.80 -5.11 2.79
N ASP A 210 11.07 -4.42 1.69
CA ASP A 210 12.25 -3.57 1.52
C ASP A 210 12.09 -2.15 2.12
N GLY A 211 10.91 -1.85 2.66
CA GLY A 211 10.62 -0.53 3.23
C GLY A 211 10.45 0.57 2.18
N MET A 212 9.91 1.70 2.61
CA MET A 212 9.56 2.85 1.76
C MET A 212 10.78 3.49 1.07
N MET A 213 11.92 3.54 1.74
CA MET A 213 13.08 4.33 1.30
C MET A 213 13.70 3.80 -0.01
N THR A 214 13.58 2.49 -0.28
CA THR A 214 14.16 1.85 -1.46
C THR A 214 13.50 2.30 -2.77
N GLN A 215 12.26 2.78 -2.70
CA GLN A 215 11.52 3.31 -3.85
C GLN A 215 11.68 4.84 -4.02
N MET A 216 12.12 5.55 -2.98
CA MET A 216 12.17 7.00 -3.01
C MET A 216 13.33 7.51 -3.87
N ALA A 217 13.10 8.62 -4.57
CA ALA A 217 14.13 9.24 -5.40
C ALA A 217 15.30 9.77 -4.54
N GLU A 218 16.49 9.81 -5.14
CA GLU A 218 17.67 10.43 -4.52
C GLU A 218 17.32 11.86 -4.07
N LYS A 219 17.66 12.20 -2.82
CA LYS A 219 17.37 13.50 -2.16
C LYS A 219 15.89 13.79 -1.86
N ALA A 220 14.98 12.82 -2.02
CA ALA A 220 13.66 12.92 -1.42
C ALA A 220 13.77 12.94 0.11
N LEU A 221 12.88 13.69 0.78
CA LEU A 221 12.88 13.79 2.24
C LEU A 221 12.06 12.67 2.86
N VAL A 222 12.60 12.06 3.92
CA VAL A 222 11.87 11.14 4.78
C VAL A 222 11.72 11.77 6.15
N ILE A 223 10.49 11.92 6.62
CA ILE A 223 10.19 12.62 7.88
C ILE A 223 9.21 11.77 8.67
N ASP A 224 9.69 11.19 9.76
CA ASP A 224 8.87 10.45 10.71
C ASP A 224 8.16 11.40 11.68
N ASP A 225 6.92 11.06 12.06
CA ASP A 225 6.05 11.85 12.95
C ASP A 225 6.05 13.35 12.61
N ILE A 226 5.82 13.66 11.33
CA ILE A 226 5.85 15.05 10.87
C ILE A 226 4.87 15.90 11.68
N ASN A 227 5.37 16.97 12.27
CA ASN A 227 4.53 17.88 13.04
C ASN A 227 4.01 19.06 12.21
N HIS A 228 3.13 19.86 12.81
CA HIS A 228 2.52 21.01 12.15
C HIS A 228 3.54 22.06 11.69
N TYR A 229 4.56 22.34 12.50
CA TYR A 229 5.59 23.34 12.17
C TYR A 229 6.45 22.88 10.98
N GLU A 230 6.87 21.62 10.97
CA GLU A 230 7.61 21.03 9.85
C GLU A 230 6.78 21.04 8.57
N THR A 231 5.49 20.66 8.66
CA THR A 231 4.55 20.71 7.53
C THR A 231 4.47 22.12 6.94
N ASP A 232 4.25 23.14 7.77
CA ASP A 232 4.13 24.54 7.35
C ASP A 232 5.43 25.04 6.68
N GLU A 233 6.58 24.77 7.30
CA GLU A 233 7.88 25.15 6.75
C GLU A 233 8.21 24.45 5.44
N LEU A 234 7.88 23.16 5.30
CA LEU A 234 8.10 22.40 4.07
C LEU A 234 7.23 22.91 2.93
N ILE A 235 5.95 23.20 3.18
CA ILE A 235 5.06 23.72 2.14
C ILE A 235 5.57 25.07 1.64
N LYS A 236 6.01 25.97 2.54
CA LYS A 236 6.58 27.28 2.15
C LYS A 236 7.86 27.15 1.32
N LYS A 237 8.75 26.23 1.71
CA LYS A 237 10.07 26.04 1.07
C LYS A 237 9.95 25.30 -0.26
N VAL A 238 9.18 24.22 -0.28
CA VAL A 238 9.18 23.27 -1.39
C VAL A 238 8.03 23.54 -2.36
N LYS A 239 6.90 24.09 -1.88
CA LYS A 239 5.69 24.42 -2.67
C LYS A 239 5.17 23.24 -3.50
N PRO A 240 4.80 22.11 -2.87
CA PRO A 240 4.35 20.92 -3.60
C PRO A 240 3.11 21.21 -4.45
N ASP A 241 2.92 20.45 -5.52
CA ASP A 241 1.72 20.54 -6.36
C ASP A 241 0.53 19.77 -5.73
N LEU A 242 0.81 18.81 -4.85
CA LEU A 242 -0.17 18.04 -4.09
C LEU A 242 0.43 17.62 -2.74
N PHE A 243 -0.36 17.75 -1.68
CA PHE A 243 -0.07 17.16 -0.38
C PHE A 243 -1.05 16.03 -0.09
N CYS A 244 -0.61 15.00 0.59
CA CYS A 244 -1.43 13.85 0.94
C CYS A 244 -1.30 13.54 2.42
N ALA A 245 -2.41 13.58 3.14
CA ALA A 245 -2.42 13.38 4.59
C ALA A 245 -3.79 12.94 5.12
N GLY A 246 -4.09 13.25 6.39
CA GLY A 246 -5.37 13.03 7.03
C GLY A 246 -6.27 14.26 7.08
N ILE A 247 -7.36 14.14 7.83
CA ILE A 247 -8.36 15.20 7.98
C ILE A 247 -7.82 16.42 8.75
N LYS A 248 -6.89 16.18 9.69
CA LYS A 248 -6.33 17.22 10.56
C LYS A 248 -5.47 18.20 9.75
N GLU A 249 -4.71 17.69 8.80
CA GLU A 249 -3.81 18.47 7.95
C GLU A 249 -4.55 19.10 6.76
N LYS A 250 -5.59 18.45 6.24
CA LYS A 250 -6.25 18.81 4.97
C LYS A 250 -6.52 20.30 4.84
N TYR A 251 -7.25 20.88 5.79
CA TYR A 251 -7.70 22.27 5.66
C TYR A 251 -6.60 23.28 5.96
N VAL A 252 -5.61 22.93 6.79
CA VAL A 252 -4.42 23.75 7.01
C VAL A 252 -3.67 23.89 5.68
N VAL A 253 -3.40 22.76 5.02
CA VAL A 253 -2.69 22.74 3.73
C VAL A 253 -3.47 23.48 2.63
N GLN A 254 -4.79 23.23 2.54
CA GLN A 254 -5.63 23.93 1.56
C GLN A 254 -5.70 25.44 1.79
N LYS A 255 -5.63 25.91 3.04
CA LYS A 255 -5.54 27.34 3.35
C LYS A 255 -4.21 27.97 2.93
N MET A 256 -3.16 27.17 2.76
CA MET A 256 -1.88 27.60 2.15
C MET A 256 -1.92 27.59 0.62
N GLY A 257 -3.06 27.23 0.00
CA GLY A 257 -3.24 27.21 -1.44
C GLY A 257 -2.73 25.96 -2.14
N VAL A 258 -2.47 24.88 -1.39
CA VAL A 258 -2.04 23.59 -1.93
C VAL A 258 -3.19 22.59 -1.85
N PRO A 259 -3.54 21.86 -2.92
CA PRO A 259 -4.53 20.79 -2.83
C PRO A 259 -4.05 19.70 -1.87
N CYS A 260 -4.97 19.19 -1.04
CA CYS A 260 -4.69 18.11 -0.11
C CYS A 260 -5.65 16.93 -0.30
N LYS A 261 -5.11 15.77 -0.70
CA LYS A 261 -5.83 14.50 -0.83
C LYS A 261 -5.77 13.74 0.48
N GLN A 262 -6.91 13.32 1.01
CA GLN A 262 -6.93 12.43 2.17
C GLN A 262 -6.66 11.00 1.72
N LEU A 263 -5.55 10.42 2.18
CA LEU A 263 -5.22 9.02 1.91
C LEU A 263 -5.72 8.07 3.00
N HIS A 264 -6.37 8.58 4.06
CA HIS A 264 -7.03 7.77 5.08
C HIS A 264 -8.49 7.46 4.71
N SER A 265 -9.28 8.51 4.51
CA SER A 265 -10.72 8.47 4.24
C SER A 265 -11.08 8.50 2.75
N TYR A 266 -10.07 8.67 1.88
CA TYR A 266 -10.24 8.87 0.43
C TYR A 266 -11.11 10.08 0.07
N ASP A 267 -11.22 11.07 0.97
CA ASP A 267 -12.17 12.18 0.82
C ASP A 267 -13.60 11.71 0.56
N TYR A 268 -13.99 10.61 1.20
CA TYR A 268 -15.29 9.95 1.01
C TYR A 268 -15.50 9.38 -0.40
N GLY A 269 -14.44 9.28 -1.20
CA GLY A 269 -14.40 8.57 -2.47
C GLY A 269 -13.85 7.15 -2.33
N GLY A 270 -13.16 6.70 -3.38
CA GLY A 270 -12.71 5.33 -3.55
C GLY A 270 -13.77 4.43 -4.20
N PRO A 271 -13.47 3.14 -4.38
CA PRO A 271 -12.24 2.43 -3.99
C PRO A 271 -11.00 2.91 -4.76
N TYR A 272 -9.79 2.69 -4.21
CA TYR A 272 -8.51 2.97 -4.89
C TYR A 272 -7.62 1.74 -5.06
N ALA A 273 -8.02 0.60 -4.52
CA ALA A 273 -7.37 -0.68 -4.81
C ALA A 273 -7.75 -1.24 -6.19
N GLY A 274 -6.87 -2.07 -6.74
CA GLY A 274 -7.05 -2.73 -8.02
C GLY A 274 -6.95 -1.80 -9.23
N PHE A 275 -7.21 -2.36 -10.41
CA PHE A 275 -7.18 -1.63 -11.68
C PHE A 275 -8.25 -0.53 -11.74
N LYS A 276 -9.48 -0.85 -11.38
CA LYS A 276 -10.59 0.11 -11.29
C LYS A 276 -10.26 1.26 -10.33
N GLY A 277 -9.77 0.95 -9.14
CA GLY A 277 -9.43 1.98 -8.16
C GLY A 277 -8.29 2.90 -8.61
N ALA A 278 -7.35 2.37 -9.40
CA ALA A 278 -6.31 3.19 -10.02
C ALA A 278 -6.91 4.22 -11.00
N ILE A 279 -7.86 3.81 -11.85
CA ILE A 279 -8.57 4.70 -12.79
C ILE A 279 -9.30 5.82 -12.05
N GLU A 280 -10.07 5.48 -11.01
CA GLU A 280 -10.79 6.47 -10.18
C GLU A 280 -9.83 7.47 -9.54
N PHE A 281 -8.68 6.99 -9.06
CA PHE A 281 -7.65 7.84 -8.50
C PHE A 281 -7.04 8.79 -9.53
N TYR A 282 -6.80 8.34 -10.77
CA TYR A 282 -6.25 9.18 -11.84
C TYR A 282 -7.15 10.37 -12.15
N GLU A 283 -8.43 10.12 -12.32
CA GLU A 283 -9.42 11.16 -12.56
C GLU A 283 -9.49 12.15 -11.38
N GLU A 284 -9.48 11.63 -10.17
CA GLU A 284 -9.62 12.48 -8.99
C GLU A 284 -8.41 13.37 -8.74
N ILE A 285 -7.19 12.84 -8.89
CA ILE A 285 -5.97 13.63 -8.73
C ILE A 285 -5.89 14.71 -9.79
N ASP A 286 -6.22 14.40 -11.05
CA ASP A 286 -6.24 15.39 -12.13
C ASP A 286 -7.23 16.52 -11.82
N ARG A 287 -8.48 16.16 -11.46
CA ARG A 287 -9.51 17.12 -11.06
C ARG A 287 -9.05 18.00 -9.89
N MET A 288 -8.41 17.40 -8.88
CA MET A 288 -8.00 18.11 -7.66
C MET A 288 -6.85 19.08 -7.92
N VAL A 289 -5.81 18.61 -8.61
CA VAL A 289 -4.60 19.42 -8.88
C VAL A 289 -4.89 20.54 -9.87
N ASN A 290 -5.74 20.30 -10.87
CA ASN A 290 -6.05 21.26 -11.93
C ASN A 290 -7.30 22.11 -11.69
N ALA A 291 -7.88 22.08 -10.47
CA ALA A 291 -9.04 22.89 -10.13
C ALA A 291 -8.76 24.39 -10.26
N GLN A 292 -9.67 25.15 -10.89
CA GLN A 292 -9.49 26.58 -11.14
C GLN A 292 -9.44 27.42 -9.84
N VAL A 293 -10.04 26.92 -8.76
CA VAL A 293 -10.08 27.60 -7.46
C VAL A 293 -8.68 27.97 -6.95
N TRP A 294 -7.66 27.15 -7.23
CA TRP A 294 -6.28 27.40 -6.81
C TRP A 294 -5.67 28.65 -7.47
N LYS A 295 -6.17 29.06 -8.64
CA LYS A 295 -5.74 30.29 -9.34
C LYS A 295 -6.48 31.53 -8.87
N MET A 296 -7.52 31.36 -8.05
CA MET A 296 -8.41 32.43 -7.59
C MET A 296 -8.21 32.79 -6.11
N ILE A 297 -7.12 32.32 -5.50
CA ILE A 297 -6.84 32.56 -4.08
C ILE A 297 -6.51 34.04 -3.82
N LYS A 298 -5.68 34.65 -4.67
CA LYS A 298 -5.30 36.05 -4.53
C LYS A 298 -6.46 36.92 -5.00
N ALA A 299 -6.94 37.81 -4.13
CA ALA A 299 -8.00 38.73 -4.49
C ALA A 299 -7.50 39.73 -5.55
N PRO A 300 -8.35 40.19 -6.49
CA PRO A 300 -7.93 41.10 -7.55
C PRO A 300 -7.50 42.49 -7.05
N TRP A 301 -7.76 42.81 -5.77
CA TRP A 301 -7.37 44.07 -5.12
C TRP A 301 -6.15 43.93 -4.19
N ASP A 302 -5.61 42.72 -4.01
CA ASP A 302 -4.35 42.54 -3.28
C ASP A 302 -3.19 42.78 -4.26
N GLU A 303 -2.30 43.74 -3.95
CA GLU A 303 -1.10 44.04 -4.77
C GLU A 303 -0.12 42.87 -4.84
#